data_AF-A0A7R9J642-F1
#
_entry.id   AF-A0A7R9J642-F1
#
_cell.length_a   1.000
_cell.length_b   1.000
_cell.length_c   1.000
_cell.angle_alpha   90.00
_cell.angle_beta   90.00
_cell.angle_gamma   90.00
#
_symmetry.space_group_name_H-M   'P 1'
#
loop_
_entity.id
_entity.type
_entity.pdbx_description
1 polymer ?
#
loop_
_entity_poly.entity_id
_entity_poly.type
_entity_poly.pdbx_seq_one_letter_code
_entity_poly.pdbx_strand_id
1 'polypeptide(L)'
;MTFLGNLFACQVFLLAGRKRKKSATSNYLISTDPTDLSRGGESFVGKLRSNLLGTHFTVYDHGYSHRRGEAKEGWKRNAPRQELSAVAYAIPDHLLESMHNFAYLGSVVFSDNLVKKVANRVQKISQFCQQASRLQTQ
;
A
#
# COMPACT_ATOMS: atom_id res chain seq x y z
N MET A 1 -17.57 34.58 23.85
CA MET A 1 -17.62 33.88 22.54
C MET A 1 -16.22 33.82 21.97
N THR A 2 -15.40 32.86 22.38
CA THR A 2 -14.19 32.48 21.66
C THR A 2 -14.54 31.23 20.86
N PHE A 3 -14.56 31.38 19.54
CA PHE A 3 -14.90 30.34 18.59
C PHE A 3 -14.08 29.09 18.88
N LEU A 4 -14.79 27.99 19.14
CA LEU A 4 -14.27 26.63 19.13
C LEU A 4 -13.35 26.46 17.92
N GLY A 5 -12.09 26.16 18.19
CA GLY A 5 -11.13 25.67 17.22
C GLY A 5 -11.58 24.30 16.70
N ASN A 6 -12.60 24.29 15.85
CA ASN A 6 -12.87 23.20 14.95
C ASN A 6 -12.03 23.46 13.70
N LEU A 7 -10.73 23.24 13.84
CA LEU A 7 -9.86 22.92 12.73
C LEU A 7 -10.45 21.63 12.16
N PHE A 8 -11.33 21.75 11.17
CA PHE A 8 -11.87 20.62 10.44
C PHE A 8 -10.68 19.81 9.94
N ALA A 9 -10.35 18.75 10.69
CA ALA A 9 -9.44 17.71 10.24
C ALA A 9 -10.16 17.07 9.06
N CYS A 10 -9.88 17.56 7.85
CA CYS A 10 -10.45 17.03 6.64
C CYS A 10 -9.88 15.61 6.50
N GLN A 11 -10.65 14.62 6.96
CA GLN A 11 -10.24 13.23 6.93
C GLN A 11 -10.34 12.75 5.48
N VAL A 12 -9.22 12.80 4.76
CA VAL A 12 -9.14 12.38 3.36
C VAL A 12 -8.91 10.88 3.31
N PHE A 13 -9.81 10.16 2.63
CA PHE A 13 -9.59 8.75 2.32
C PHE A 13 -8.41 8.63 1.34
N LEU A 14 -7.44 7.76 1.67
CA LEU A 14 -6.27 7.54 0.85
C LEU A 14 -6.32 6.21 0.11
N LEU A 15 -6.39 5.11 0.87
CA LEU A 15 -6.31 3.75 0.34
C LEU A 15 -7.11 2.80 1.22
N ALA A 16 -7.67 1.76 0.59
CA ALA A 16 -8.20 0.59 1.27
C ALA A 16 -7.42 -0.66 0.89
N GLY A 17 -7.30 -1.58 1.85
CA GLY A 17 -6.63 -2.86 1.69
C GLY A 17 -7.55 -4.03 2.01
N ARG A 18 -7.50 -5.11 1.23
CA ARG A 18 -8.27 -6.34 1.51
C ARG A 18 -7.44 -7.59 1.32
N LYS A 19 -7.42 -8.47 2.34
CA LYS A 19 -6.83 -9.81 2.22
C LYS A 19 -7.67 -10.66 1.27
N ARG A 20 -7.02 -11.32 0.31
CA ARG A 20 -7.70 -12.25 -0.61
C ARG A 20 -7.93 -13.59 0.06
N LYS A 21 -9.15 -14.10 -0.11
CA LYS A 21 -9.49 -15.51 0.16
C LYS A 21 -8.81 -16.40 -0.90
N LYS A 22 -8.54 -17.67 -0.58
CA LYS A 22 -7.93 -18.68 -1.50
C LYS A 22 -6.49 -18.38 -1.95
N SER A 23 -5.68 -17.79 -1.08
CA SER A 23 -4.23 -17.64 -1.31
C SER A 23 -3.46 -18.50 -0.31
N ALA A 24 -2.48 -19.27 -0.79
CA ALA A 24 -1.61 -20.11 0.07
C ALA A 24 -0.73 -19.27 1.01
N THR A 25 -0.55 -18.00 0.69
CA THR A 25 0.21 -17.01 1.47
C THR A 25 -0.67 -15.79 1.72
N SER A 26 -0.29 -14.95 2.68
CA SER A 26 -0.95 -13.67 2.89
C SER A 26 -0.78 -12.79 1.65
N ASN A 27 -1.92 -12.43 1.04
CA ASN A 27 -2.00 -11.65 -0.19
C ASN A 27 -3.09 -10.59 -0.06
N TYR A 28 -2.74 -9.32 -0.26
CA TYR A 28 -3.67 -8.20 -0.11
C TYR A 28 -3.74 -7.40 -1.40
N LEU A 29 -4.95 -6.94 -1.74
CA LEU A 29 -5.18 -5.94 -2.78
C LEU A 29 -5.24 -4.56 -2.14
N ILE A 30 -4.69 -3.56 -2.81
CA ILE A 30 -4.67 -2.16 -2.38
C ILE A 30 -5.38 -1.33 -3.46
N SER A 31 -6.34 -0.51 -3.05
CA SER A 31 -7.20 0.28 -3.93
C SER A 31 -7.36 1.71 -3.42
N THR A 32 -7.58 2.67 -4.33
CA THR A 32 -8.00 4.06 -4.02
C THR A 32 -9.50 4.21 -3.87
N ASP A 33 -10.27 3.14 -4.03
CA ASP A 33 -11.71 3.12 -3.81
C ASP A 33 -12.03 2.11 -2.69
N PRO A 34 -12.73 2.52 -1.62
CA PRO A 34 -13.09 1.61 -0.53
C PRO A 34 -14.12 0.55 -0.94
N THR A 35 -14.90 0.80 -2.00
CA THR A 35 -15.96 -0.08 -2.50
C THR A 35 -15.45 -1.05 -3.57
N ASP A 36 -14.50 -0.62 -4.40
CA ASP A 36 -13.87 -1.48 -5.41
C ASP A 36 -12.50 -2.01 -4.95
N LEU A 37 -12.54 -3.19 -4.33
CA LEU A 37 -11.36 -3.94 -3.89
C LEU A 37 -11.09 -5.14 -4.80
N SER A 38 -11.39 -5.02 -6.09
CA SER A 38 -11.17 -6.05 -7.09
C SER A 38 -9.78 -5.92 -7.74
N ARG A 39 -9.30 -7.00 -8.37
CA ARG A 39 -8.01 -6.97 -9.06
C ARG A 39 -8.09 -6.24 -10.41
N GLY A 40 -9.23 -6.36 -11.09
CA GLY A 40 -9.51 -5.81 -12.41
C GLY A 40 -10.12 -4.42 -12.39
N GLY A 41 -10.48 -3.93 -11.21
CA GLY A 41 -10.98 -2.59 -10.99
C GLY A 41 -9.99 -1.52 -11.43
N GLU A 42 -10.52 -0.38 -11.87
CA GLU A 42 -9.71 0.75 -12.31
C GLU A 42 -9.00 1.43 -11.13
N SER A 43 -9.58 1.31 -9.94
CA SER A 43 -9.03 1.81 -8.68
C SER A 43 -7.92 0.94 -8.08
N PHE A 44 -7.55 -0.17 -8.73
CA PHE A 44 -6.49 -1.08 -8.27
C PHE A 44 -5.10 -0.45 -8.39
N VAL A 45 -4.44 -0.22 -7.25
CA VAL A 45 -3.12 0.42 -7.19
C VAL A 45 -1.98 -0.58 -7.11
N GLY A 46 -2.19 -1.69 -6.41
CA GLY A 46 -1.11 -2.64 -6.15
C GLY A 46 -1.49 -3.78 -5.23
N LYS A 47 -0.49 -4.59 -4.86
CA LYS A 47 -0.69 -5.76 -4.00
C LYS A 47 0.46 -5.95 -3.02
N LEU A 48 0.14 -6.45 -1.83
CA LEU A 48 1.10 -6.98 -0.87
C LEU A 48 1.11 -8.51 -0.97
N ARG A 49 2.29 -9.13 -0.98
CA ARG A 49 2.43 -10.59 -0.98
C ARG A 49 3.50 -11.02 0.01
N SER A 50 3.15 -12.00 0.84
CA SER A 50 4.12 -12.64 1.75
C SER A 50 4.80 -13.86 1.12
N ASN A 51 5.92 -14.26 1.74
CA ASN A 51 6.49 -15.59 1.63
C ASN A 51 5.64 -16.63 2.39
N LEU A 52 6.06 -17.90 2.33
CA LEU A 52 5.34 -19.02 2.98
C LEU A 52 5.19 -18.84 4.49
N LEU A 53 6.24 -18.36 5.15
CA LEU A 53 6.30 -18.20 6.62
C LEU A 53 5.64 -16.90 7.11
N GLY A 54 5.30 -15.97 6.22
CA GLY A 54 4.76 -14.67 6.62
C GLY A 54 5.79 -13.73 7.26
N THR A 55 7.07 -13.92 6.97
CA THR A 55 8.18 -13.13 7.54
C THR A 55 8.74 -12.11 6.57
N HIS A 56 8.53 -12.34 5.27
CA HIS A 56 8.93 -11.42 4.21
C HIS A 56 7.71 -11.03 3.40
N PHE A 57 7.53 -9.74 3.18
CA PHE A 57 6.45 -9.19 2.38
C PHE A 57 7.02 -8.31 1.29
N THR A 58 6.45 -8.41 0.10
CA THR A 58 6.79 -7.57 -1.05
C THR A 58 5.56 -6.83 -1.52
N VAL A 59 5.69 -5.52 -1.69
CA VAL A 59 4.68 -4.64 -2.28
C VAL A 59 4.97 -4.51 -3.76
N TYR A 60 3.96 -4.81 -4.58
CA TYR A 60 4.00 -4.60 -6.02
C TYR A 60 3.04 -3.49 -6.42
N ASP A 61 3.39 -2.78 -7.49
CA ASP A 61 2.46 -1.87 -8.14
C ASP A 61 1.36 -2.63 -8.92
N HIS A 62 0.61 -1.87 -9.72
CA HIS A 62 -0.49 -2.43 -10.45
C HIS A 62 -0.04 -3.32 -11.60
N GLY A 63 1.20 -3.35 -12.10
CA GLY A 63 1.56 -4.01 -13.37
C GLY A 63 1.28 -5.54 -13.48
N TYR A 64 1.54 -6.10 -14.66
CA TYR A 64 1.34 -7.54 -14.91
C TYR A 64 2.51 -8.39 -14.38
N SER A 65 2.24 -9.65 -14.01
CA SER A 65 3.28 -10.58 -13.54
C SER A 65 3.91 -11.37 -14.69
N HIS A 66 5.25 -11.32 -14.82
CA HIS A 66 6.00 -12.15 -15.79
C HIS A 66 5.79 -13.66 -15.60
N ARG A 67 5.67 -14.12 -14.34
CA ARG A 67 5.68 -15.56 -14.01
C ARG A 67 4.40 -16.31 -14.37
N ARG A 68 3.30 -15.61 -14.64
CA ARG A 68 1.96 -16.23 -14.64
C ARG A 68 1.22 -16.12 -15.97
N GLY A 69 1.91 -15.77 -17.07
CA GLY A 69 1.25 -15.60 -18.37
C GLY A 69 0.09 -14.61 -18.31
N GLU A 70 0.11 -13.67 -17.35
CA GLU A 70 -0.92 -12.63 -17.16
C GLU A 70 -0.85 -11.53 -18.23
N ALA A 71 0.05 -11.71 -19.21
CA ALA A 71 0.15 -10.93 -20.44
C ALA A 71 -0.83 -11.41 -21.54
N LYS A 72 -1.78 -12.31 -21.22
CA LYS A 72 -2.82 -12.72 -22.17
C LYS A 72 -3.94 -11.67 -22.24
N GLU A 73 -4.17 -11.18 -23.46
CA GLU A 73 -5.39 -10.57 -24.03
C GLU A 73 -6.48 -10.19 -23.01
N GLY A 74 -6.66 -8.88 -22.79
CA GLY A 74 -7.71 -8.32 -21.93
C GLY A 74 -7.21 -7.59 -20.69
N TRP A 75 -5.91 -7.63 -20.40
CA TRP A 75 -5.34 -6.89 -19.29
C TRP A 75 -4.95 -5.45 -19.71
N LYS A 76 -5.72 -4.42 -19.29
CA LYS A 76 -5.51 -2.97 -19.62
C LYS A 76 -4.14 -2.36 -19.19
N ARG A 77 -3.19 -3.13 -18.65
CA ARG A 77 -1.92 -2.62 -18.09
C ARG A 77 -0.75 -2.93 -19.00
N ASN A 78 -0.11 -1.88 -19.50
CA ASN A 78 0.92 -1.95 -20.54
C ASN A 78 2.33 -2.24 -19.99
N ALA A 79 2.52 -2.27 -18.66
CA ALA A 79 3.83 -2.39 -18.05
C ALA A 79 3.95 -3.59 -17.09
N PRO A 80 5.13 -4.24 -17.04
CA PRO A 80 5.41 -5.26 -16.05
C PRO A 80 5.39 -4.66 -14.65
N ARG A 81 4.94 -5.46 -13.68
CA ARG A 81 4.87 -5.02 -12.29
C ARG A 81 6.25 -4.69 -11.74
N GLN A 82 6.30 -3.62 -10.96
CA GLN A 82 7.50 -3.22 -10.21
C GLN A 82 7.36 -3.59 -8.74
N GLU A 83 8.50 -3.86 -8.11
CA GLU A 83 8.61 -4.00 -6.66
C GLU A 83 8.81 -2.62 -6.05
N LEU A 84 7.86 -2.21 -5.21
CA LEU A 84 7.82 -0.89 -4.61
C LEU A 84 8.45 -0.87 -3.22
N SER A 85 8.31 -1.96 -2.47
CA SER A 85 8.85 -2.07 -1.12
C SER A 85 8.95 -3.53 -0.71
N ALA A 86 9.86 -3.81 0.22
CA ALA A 86 9.94 -5.06 0.93
C ALA A 86 9.95 -4.82 2.44
N VAL A 87 9.30 -5.72 3.17
CA VAL A 87 9.32 -5.78 4.64
C VAL A 87 9.86 -7.13 5.04
N ALA A 88 10.88 -7.16 5.89
CA ALA A 88 11.44 -8.38 6.44
C ALA A 88 11.42 -8.32 7.96
N TYR A 89 10.78 -9.31 8.57
CA TYR A 89 10.78 -9.54 10.01
C TYR A 89 11.89 -10.52 10.35
N ALA A 90 12.82 -10.11 11.21
CA ALA A 90 13.84 -10.99 11.73
C ALA A 90 13.20 -12.01 12.67
N ILE A 91 13.48 -13.29 12.43
CA ILE A 91 13.17 -14.36 13.38
C ILE A 91 14.49 -14.63 14.12
N PRO A 92 14.57 -14.35 15.43
CA PRO A 92 15.79 -14.65 16.18
C PRO A 92 16.02 -16.16 16.27
N ASP A 93 17.23 -16.61 15.92
CA ASP A 93 17.61 -18.04 15.85
C ASP A 93 17.49 -18.79 17.19
N HIS A 94 17.49 -18.08 18.32
CA HIS A 94 17.61 -18.64 19.67
C HIS A 94 16.27 -18.95 20.38
N LEU A 95 15.14 -18.95 19.67
CA LEU A 95 13.81 -18.95 20.30
C LEU A 95 12.79 -19.94 19.72
N LEU A 96 13.26 -21.14 19.37
CA LEU A 96 12.35 -22.26 19.07
C LEU A 96 11.66 -22.86 20.31
N GLU A 97 12.03 -22.45 21.54
CA GLU A 97 11.52 -23.11 22.77
C GLU A 97 10.68 -22.24 23.72
N SER A 98 10.45 -20.95 23.46
CA SER A 98 9.68 -20.11 24.38
C SER A 98 8.66 -19.28 23.63
N MET A 99 7.51 -19.89 23.33
CA MET A 99 6.34 -19.14 22.88
C MET A 99 5.89 -18.26 24.04
N HIS A 100 5.86 -16.92 23.89
CA HIS A 100 4.71 -16.09 24.27
C HIS A 100 4.91 -14.57 24.14
N ASN A 101 6.12 -14.01 23.96
CA ASN A 101 6.28 -12.54 23.81
C ASN A 101 7.47 -12.15 22.92
N PHE A 102 7.26 -12.00 21.61
CA PHE A 102 8.30 -11.46 20.72
C PHE A 102 7.92 -10.13 20.09
N ALA A 103 8.78 -9.13 20.33
CA ALA A 103 8.91 -7.95 19.50
C ALA A 103 9.70 -8.35 18.24
N TYR A 104 9.04 -8.39 17.09
CA TYR A 104 9.70 -8.61 15.82
C TYR A 104 10.45 -7.33 15.40
N LEU A 105 11.77 -7.40 15.26
CA LEU A 105 12.54 -6.36 14.59
C LEU A 105 12.26 -6.45 13.09
N GLY A 106 11.56 -5.44 12.57
CA GLY A 106 11.22 -5.33 11.15
C GLY A 106 12.10 -4.31 10.45
N SER A 107 12.62 -4.67 9.28
CA SER A 107 13.24 -3.72 8.34
C SER A 107 12.28 -3.47 7.17
N VAL A 108 12.20 -2.20 6.74
CA VAL A 108 11.40 -1.79 5.58
C VAL A 108 12.32 -1.13 4.58
N VAL A 109 12.30 -1.64 3.35
CA VAL A 109 13.06 -1.09 2.23
C VAL A 109 12.06 -0.57 1.21
N PHE A 110 12.29 0.63 0.68
CA PHE A 110 11.48 1.23 -0.37
C PHE A 110 12.31 1.31 -1.65
N SER A 111 11.68 1.03 -2.79
CA SER A 111 12.26 1.30 -4.10
C SER A 111 12.32 2.81 -4.34
N ASP A 112 13.37 3.30 -4.98
CA ASP A 112 13.50 4.70 -5.38
C ASP A 112 12.30 5.19 -6.21
N ASN A 113 11.72 4.30 -7.02
CA ASN A 113 10.52 4.60 -7.79
C ASN A 113 9.31 4.87 -6.90
N LEU A 114 9.17 4.13 -5.80
CA LEU A 114 8.12 4.37 -4.82
C LEU A 114 8.37 5.69 -4.09
N VAL A 115 9.60 5.93 -3.62
CA VAL A 115 9.96 7.16 -2.88
C VAL A 115 9.62 8.39 -3.72
N LYS A 116 10.00 8.40 -5.00
CA LYS A 116 9.68 9.49 -5.95
C LYS A 116 8.16 9.64 -6.17
N LYS A 117 7.43 8.54 -6.34
CA LYS A 117 5.96 8.56 -6.50
C LYS A 117 5.26 9.14 -5.27
N VAL A 118 5.68 8.74 -4.07
CA VAL A 118 5.11 9.22 -2.80
C VAL A 118 5.41 10.70 -2.61
N ALA A 119 6.66 11.14 -2.79
CA ALA A 119 7.04 12.55 -2.66
C ALA A 119 6.18 13.46 -3.56
N ASN A 120 6.01 13.08 -4.83
CA ASN A 120 5.17 13.81 -5.78
C ASN A 120 3.69 13.86 -5.36
N ARG A 121 3.14 12.79 -4.78
CA ARG A 121 1.74 12.76 -4.34
C ARG A 121 1.51 13.61 -3.09
N VAL A 122 2.44 13.57 -2.13
CA VAL A 122 2.40 14.41 -0.92
C VAL A 122 2.42 15.88 -1.29
N GLN A 123 3.28 16.28 -2.24
CA GLN A 123 3.32 17.65 -2.73
C GLN A 123 1.98 18.08 -3.35
N LYS A 124 1.35 17.24 -4.19
CA LYS A 124 0.05 17.55 -4.78
C LYS A 124 -1.07 17.69 -3.74
N ILE A 125 -1.10 16.82 -2.72
CA ILE A 125 -2.09 16.91 -1.65
C ILE A 125 -1.88 18.19 -0.83
N SER A 126 -0.63 18.52 -0.51
CA SER A 126 -0.29 19.77 0.19
C SER A 126 -0.75 21.00 -0.59
N GLN A 127 -0.51 21.04 -1.90
CA GLN A 127 -0.99 22.11 -2.78
C GLN A 127 -2.52 22.20 -2.81
N PHE A 128 -3.22 21.07 -2.90
CA PHE A 128 -4.68 21.03 -2.87
C PHE A 128 -5.24 21.56 -1.55
N CYS A 129 -4.70 21.12 -0.41
CA CYS A 129 -5.11 21.61 0.90
C CYS A 129 -4.87 23.13 1.03
N GLN A 130 -3.72 23.63 0.57
CA GLN A 130 -3.42 25.07 0.58
C GLN A 130 -4.38 25.88 -0.30
N GLN A 131 -4.76 25.37 -1.47
CA GLN A 131 -5.76 26.01 -2.34
C GLN A 131 -7.15 26.00 -1.71
N ALA A 132 -7.57 24.88 -1.11
CA ALA A 132 -8.85 24.75 -0.43
C ALA A 132 -8.96 25.71 0.77
N SER A 133 -7.89 25.87 1.55
CA SER A 133 -7.85 26.84 2.66
C SER A 133 -7.97 28.29 2.17
N ARG A 134 -7.35 28.65 1.04
CA ARG A 134 -7.44 30.00 0.46
C ARG A 134 -8.85 30.35 -0.02
N LEU A 135 -9.57 29.38 -0.59
CA LEU A 135 -10.96 29.56 -1.04
C LEU A 135 -11.96 29.71 0.11
N GLN A 136 -11.62 29.27 1.32
CA GLN A 136 -12.47 29.43 2.52
C GLN A 136 -12.22 30.75 3.26
N THR A 137 -11.21 31.53 2.85
CA THR A 137 -10.84 32.82 3.49
C THR A 137 -11.32 34.03 2.67
N GLN A 138 -12.02 33.80 1.55
CA GLN A 138 -12.73 34.81 0.75
C GLN A 138 -14.24 34.66 0.97
#